data_AF-A0A8B6BQS5-F1
#
_entry.id   AF-A0A8B6BQS5-F1
#
_cell.length_a   1.000
_cell.length_b   1.000
_cell.length_c   1.000
_cell.angle_alpha   90.00
_cell.angle_beta   90.00
_cell.angle_gamma   90.00
#
_symmetry.space_group_name_H-M   'P 1'
#
loop_
_entity.id
_entity.type
_entity.pdbx_description
1 polymer ?
#
loop_
_entity_poly.entity_id
_entity_poly.type
_entity_poly.pdbx_seq_one_letter_code
_entity_poly.pdbx_strand_id
1 'polypeptide(L)'
;MYTTIFLFLLLLNCCDSLYRQSNIIFQSNGYSNVLLAIHDSVTDETILDKIKDAFTKASTTLHTATKKRAYFKEIVILVPNSWKDSPGITPAAAGQTLQYADIIVSAPLPTHRNFPYTRSYAACGHSGIHIQMLTDVFLHPSKPPVKLSP
;
A
#
# COMPACT_ATOMS: atom_id res chain seq x y z
N MET A 1 -30.65 -2.71 37.77
CA MET A 1 -30.09 -3.91 37.11
C MET A 1 -30.17 -3.81 35.59
N TYR A 2 -31.32 -3.48 35.00
CA TYR A 2 -31.43 -3.32 33.54
C TYR A 2 -30.70 -2.09 32.98
N THR A 3 -30.65 -0.99 33.73
CA THR A 3 -29.94 0.24 33.34
C THR A 3 -28.43 0.06 33.29
N THR A 4 -27.85 -0.70 34.22
CA THR A 4 -26.42 -1.03 34.24
C THR A 4 -26.06 -2.00 33.11
N ILE A 5 -26.95 -2.94 32.76
CA ILE A 5 -26.77 -3.85 31.62
C ILE A 5 -26.84 -3.07 30.30
N PHE A 6 -27.78 -2.12 30.17
CA PHE A 6 -27.89 -1.28 28.98
C PHE A 6 -26.66 -0.37 28.79
N LEU A 7 -26.15 0.22 29.88
CA LEU A 7 -24.92 1.02 29.85
C LEU A 7 -23.69 0.18 29.47
N PHE A 8 -23.59 -1.05 29.98
CA PHE A 8 -22.51 -1.98 29.64
C PHE A 8 -22.59 -2.46 28.17
N LEU A 9 -23.79 -2.73 27.66
CA LEU A 9 -24.01 -3.05 26.25
C LEU A 9 -23.70 -1.86 25.32
N LEU A 10 -23.96 -0.62 25.75
CA LEU A 10 -23.58 0.59 25.00
C LEU A 10 -22.05 0.77 24.94
N LEU A 11 -21.35 0.44 26.03
CA LEU A 11 -19.88 0.49 26.11
C LEU A 11 -19.21 -0.63 25.28
N LEU A 12 -19.82 -1.81 25.21
CA LEU A 12 -19.34 -2.93 24.37
C LEU A 12 -19.48 -2.66 22.87
N ASN A 13 -20.49 -1.88 22.45
CA ASN A 13 -20.67 -1.45 21.05
C ASN A 13 -19.75 -0.27 20.64
N CYS A 14 -18.94 0.28 21.54
CA CYS A 14 -17.97 1.33 21.21
C CYS A 14 -16.63 0.76 20.73
N CYS A 15 -16.40 -0.56 20.87
CA CYS A 15 -15.28 -1.26 20.24
C CYS A 15 -15.61 -1.64 18.79
N ASP A 16 -16.18 -0.71 18.02
CA ASP A 16 -16.05 -0.79 16.57
C ASP A 16 -14.57 -0.68 16.28
N SER A 17 -13.97 -1.81 15.90
CA SER A 17 -12.57 -1.95 15.56
C SER A 17 -12.08 -0.74 14.76
N LEU A 18 -11.05 -0.05 15.25
CA LEU A 18 -10.33 1.02 14.55
C LEU A 18 -9.60 0.42 13.34
N TYR A 19 -10.34 0.00 12.32
CA TYR A 19 -9.78 -0.42 11.05
C TYR A 19 -9.50 0.82 10.21
N ARG A 20 -8.26 0.90 9.73
CA ARG A 20 -7.91 1.85 8.70
C ARG A 20 -8.77 1.55 7.46
N GLN A 21 -9.58 2.52 7.05
CA GLN A 21 -10.32 2.42 5.80
C GLN A 21 -9.37 2.66 4.63
N SER A 22 -9.37 1.73 3.66
CA SER A 22 -8.72 1.94 2.37
C SER A 22 -9.70 2.64 1.44
N ASN A 23 -9.19 3.58 0.65
CA ASN A 23 -9.98 4.32 -0.33
C ASN A 23 -10.05 3.63 -1.70
N ILE A 24 -9.50 2.41 -1.82
CA ILE A 24 -9.49 1.64 -3.06
C ILE A 24 -10.92 1.32 -3.49
N ILE A 25 -11.22 1.61 -4.75
CA ILE A 25 -12.50 1.30 -5.37
C ILE A 25 -12.26 0.26 -6.46
N PHE A 26 -13.04 -0.82 -6.45
CA PHE A 26 -13.06 -1.79 -7.54
C PHE A 26 -14.33 -1.58 -8.37
N GLN A 27 -14.17 -1.03 -9.57
CA GLN A 27 -15.28 -0.77 -10.50
C GLN A 27 -14.86 -1.08 -11.92
N SER A 28 -15.77 -1.70 -12.69
CA SER A 28 -15.54 -2.05 -14.10
C SER A 28 -14.23 -2.83 -14.30
N ASN A 29 -13.97 -3.82 -13.44
CA ASN A 29 -12.76 -4.67 -13.44
C ASN A 29 -11.45 -3.94 -13.11
N GLY A 30 -11.48 -2.67 -12.73
CA GLY A 30 -10.30 -1.87 -12.40
C GLY A 30 -10.24 -1.48 -10.93
N TYR A 31 -9.06 -1.59 -10.33
CA TYR A 31 -8.73 -0.95 -9.06
C TYR A 31 -8.36 0.52 -9.31
N SER A 32 -9.09 1.43 -8.68
CA SER A 32 -8.85 2.87 -8.65
C SER A 32 -8.53 3.34 -7.23
N ASN A 33 -7.99 4.56 -7.10
CA ASN A 33 -7.60 5.15 -5.81
C ASN A 33 -6.62 4.31 -4.99
N VAL A 34 -5.79 3.49 -5.65
CA VAL A 34 -4.69 2.79 -4.96
C VAL A 34 -3.65 3.83 -4.57
N LEU A 35 -3.45 4.04 -3.28
CA LEU A 35 -2.52 5.06 -2.78
C LEU A 35 -1.15 4.44 -2.50
N LEU A 36 -0.16 4.80 -3.31
CA LEU A 36 1.24 4.43 -3.14
C LEU A 36 2.01 5.63 -2.60
N ALA A 37 2.66 5.50 -1.46
CA ALA A 37 3.50 6.55 -0.90
C ALA A 37 4.98 6.15 -0.91
N ILE A 38 5.82 7.06 -1.39
CA ILE A 38 7.27 6.96 -1.29
C ILE A 38 7.68 7.68 -0.01
N HIS A 39 8.33 6.96 0.89
CA HIS A 39 8.78 7.48 2.17
C HIS A 39 9.97 8.44 1.99
N ASP A 40 10.09 9.47 2.84
CA ASP A 40 11.15 10.48 2.80
C ASP A 40 12.58 9.91 2.94
N SER A 41 12.71 8.63 3.32
CA SER A 41 13.99 7.91 3.32
C SER A 41 14.57 7.67 1.92
N VAL A 42 13.74 7.76 0.88
CA VAL A 42 14.16 7.51 -0.50
C VAL A 42 14.58 8.82 -1.13
N THR A 43 15.88 8.98 -1.39
CA THR A 43 16.44 10.22 -1.96
C THR A 43 16.53 10.17 -3.48
N ASP A 44 16.59 8.98 -4.07
CA ASP A 44 16.75 8.79 -5.51
C ASP A 44 15.41 8.94 -6.26
N GLU A 45 15.23 10.07 -6.95
CA GLU A 45 14.03 10.38 -7.74
C GLU A 45 13.82 9.44 -8.93
N THR A 46 14.90 8.84 -9.46
CA THR A 46 14.83 7.97 -10.65
C THR A 46 14.05 6.68 -10.40
N ILE A 47 13.80 6.34 -9.13
CA ILE A 47 12.97 5.21 -8.73
C ILE A 47 11.51 5.38 -9.15
N LEU A 48 11.03 6.63 -9.31
CA LEU A 48 9.64 6.90 -9.64
C LEU A 48 9.22 6.24 -10.96
N ASP A 49 10.08 6.31 -11.98
CA ASP A 49 9.80 5.70 -13.28
C ASP A 49 9.88 4.17 -13.21
N LYS A 50 10.76 3.62 -12.37
CA LYS A 50 10.83 2.18 -12.11
C LYS A 50 9.57 1.67 -11.39
N ILE A 51 9.04 2.43 -10.44
CA ILE A 51 7.78 2.12 -9.77
C ILE A 51 6.63 2.12 -10.79
N LYS A 52 6.53 3.17 -11.63
CA LYS A 52 5.51 3.24 -12.69
C LYS A 52 5.57 2.03 -13.62
N ASP A 53 6.77 1.68 -14.10
CA ASP A 53 6.98 0.51 -14.96
C ASP A 53 6.60 -0.81 -14.26
N ALA A 54 7.03 -0.99 -13.01
CA ALA A 54 6.72 -2.18 -12.23
C ALA A 54 5.21 -2.35 -12.00
N PHE A 55 4.49 -1.30 -11.63
CA PHE A 55 3.04 -1.37 -11.43
C PHE A 55 2.27 -1.50 -12.75
N THR A 56 2.78 -0.96 -13.85
CA THR A 56 2.22 -1.19 -15.18
C THR A 56 2.33 -2.67 -15.56
N LYS A 57 3.51 -3.28 -15.39
CA LYS A 57 3.73 -4.72 -15.61
C LYS A 57 2.90 -5.59 -14.67
N ALA A 58 2.79 -5.19 -13.41
CA ALA A 58 1.95 -5.87 -12.43
C ALA A 58 0.47 -5.82 -12.83
N SER A 59 -0.01 -4.69 -13.36
CA SER A 59 -1.37 -4.55 -13.89
C SER A 59 -1.64 -5.53 -15.03
N THR A 60 -0.73 -5.61 -16.01
CA THR A 60 -0.83 -6.58 -17.13
C THR A 60 -0.81 -8.04 -16.62
N THR A 61 0.06 -8.32 -15.64
CA THR A 61 0.17 -9.66 -15.04
C THR A 61 -1.10 -10.03 -14.30
N LEU A 62 -1.61 -9.15 -13.45
CA LEU A 62 -2.87 -9.31 -12.71
C LEU A 62 -4.04 -9.52 -13.67
N HIS A 63 -4.11 -8.74 -14.75
CA HIS A 63 -5.14 -8.88 -15.78
C HIS A 63 -5.10 -10.25 -16.43
N THR A 64 -3.92 -10.72 -16.81
CA THR A 64 -3.76 -12.03 -17.44
C THR A 64 -4.07 -13.17 -16.45
N ALA A 65 -3.50 -13.12 -15.25
CA ALA A 65 -3.67 -14.13 -14.21
C ALA A 65 -5.13 -14.27 -13.76
N THR A 66 -5.88 -13.17 -13.73
CA THR A 66 -7.29 -13.18 -13.35
C THR A 66 -8.24 -13.48 -14.50
N LYS A 67 -7.74 -13.91 -15.67
CA LYS A 67 -8.54 -14.13 -16.90
C LYS A 67 -9.28 -12.86 -17.35
N LYS A 68 -8.57 -11.75 -17.40
CA LYS A 68 -9.03 -10.42 -17.85
C LYS A 68 -10.07 -9.75 -16.94
N ARG A 69 -10.04 -10.03 -15.64
CA ARG A 69 -11.06 -9.57 -14.68
C ARG A 69 -10.61 -8.49 -13.70
N ALA A 70 -9.32 -8.32 -13.49
CA ALA A 70 -8.80 -7.31 -12.58
C ALA A 70 -7.55 -6.64 -13.14
N TYR A 71 -7.43 -5.33 -13.03
CA TYR A 71 -6.23 -4.58 -13.38
C TYR A 71 -6.12 -3.32 -12.52
N PHE A 72 -4.94 -2.72 -12.44
CA PHE A 72 -4.79 -1.39 -11.86
C PHE A 72 -5.23 -0.36 -12.89
N LYS A 73 -6.35 0.31 -12.62
CA LYS A 73 -6.90 1.38 -13.45
C LYS A 73 -6.27 2.72 -13.11
N GLU A 74 -6.08 3.00 -11.82
CA GLU A 74 -5.47 4.23 -11.34
C GLU A 74 -4.70 3.98 -10.05
N ILE A 75 -3.48 4.52 -9.99
CA ILE A 75 -2.61 4.52 -8.82
C ILE A 75 -2.20 5.97 -8.59
N VAL A 76 -2.45 6.45 -7.38
CA VAL A 76 -2.01 7.78 -6.94
C VAL A 76 -0.68 7.61 -6.23
N ILE A 77 0.36 8.27 -6.72
CA ILE A 77 1.70 8.20 -6.13
C ILE A 77 1.97 9.48 -5.33
N LEU A 78 2.12 9.34 -4.02
CA LEU A 78 2.65 10.38 -3.14
C LEU A 78 4.17 10.33 -3.15
N VAL A 79 4.77 11.44 -3.53
CA VAL A 79 6.22 11.65 -3.54
C VAL A 79 6.68 12.34 -2.25
N PRO A 80 7.95 12.15 -1.83
CA PRO A 80 8.53 12.85 -0.70
C PRO A 80 8.46 14.36 -0.85
N ASN A 81 8.42 15.06 0.29
CA ASN A 81 8.41 16.53 0.28
C ASN A 81 9.69 17.13 -0.32
N SER A 82 10.79 16.38 -0.32
CA SER A 82 12.07 16.78 -0.92
C SER A 82 12.05 16.85 -2.45
N TRP A 83 11.06 16.26 -3.12
CA TRP A 83 11.01 16.18 -4.59
C TRP A 83 10.07 17.23 -5.22
N LYS A 84 9.56 18.18 -4.43
CA LYS A 84 8.49 19.13 -4.83
C LYS A 84 8.81 19.98 -6.06
N ASP A 85 10.09 20.15 -6.39
CA ASP A 85 10.52 20.98 -7.51
C ASP A 85 10.51 20.25 -8.87
N SER A 86 10.19 18.95 -8.87
CA SER A 86 10.11 18.16 -10.11
C SER A 86 8.81 18.45 -10.91
N PRO A 87 8.90 18.66 -12.23
CA PRO A 87 7.75 19.07 -13.04
C PRO A 87 6.67 17.99 -13.07
N GLY A 88 5.40 18.41 -12.96
CA GLY A 88 4.24 17.51 -13.02
C GLY A 88 3.79 16.93 -11.67
N ILE A 89 4.38 17.38 -10.56
CA ILE A 89 3.92 17.04 -9.20
C ILE A 89 2.82 18.03 -8.78
N THR A 90 1.67 17.49 -8.38
CA THR A 90 0.57 18.28 -7.81
C THR A 90 0.54 18.14 -6.29
N PRO A 91 0.02 19.14 -5.55
CA PRO A 91 -0.22 19.00 -4.12
C PRO A 91 -1.10 17.77 -3.83
N ALA A 92 -0.75 17.05 -2.77
CA ALA A 92 -1.54 15.90 -2.30
C ALA A 92 -2.95 16.35 -1.92
N ALA A 93 -3.97 15.58 -2.31
CA ALA A 93 -5.34 15.85 -1.90
C ALA A 93 -5.56 15.51 -0.42
N ALA A 94 -6.62 16.06 0.18
CA ALA A 94 -6.98 15.75 1.56
C ALA A 94 -7.14 14.24 1.77
N GLY A 95 -6.51 13.70 2.82
CA GLY A 95 -6.52 12.27 3.13
C GLY A 95 -5.45 11.43 2.40
N GLN A 96 -4.76 11.98 1.39
CA GLN A 96 -3.62 11.32 0.75
C GLN A 96 -2.35 11.59 1.57
N THR A 97 -2.17 10.83 2.65
CA THR A 97 -0.97 10.90 3.50
C THR A 97 -0.29 9.54 3.58
N LEU A 98 0.97 9.53 4.02
CA LEU A 98 1.73 8.31 4.26
C LEU A 98 0.99 7.32 5.19
N GLN A 99 0.31 7.82 6.22
CA GLN A 99 -0.46 7.00 7.16
C GLN A 99 -1.62 6.26 6.49
N TYR A 100 -2.20 6.85 5.44
CA TYR A 100 -3.33 6.30 4.69
C TYR A 100 -2.92 5.69 3.36
N ALA A 101 -1.63 5.38 3.15
CA ALA A 101 -1.13 4.75 1.94
C ALA A 101 -1.30 3.22 1.95
N ASP A 102 -1.89 2.65 0.91
CA ASP A 102 -2.06 1.20 0.77
C ASP A 102 -0.72 0.48 0.54
N ILE A 103 0.21 1.18 -0.10
CA ILE A 103 1.55 0.70 -0.41
C ILE A 103 2.56 1.77 0.03
N ILE A 104 3.56 1.37 0.80
CA ILE A 104 4.66 2.25 1.23
C ILE A 104 5.97 1.73 0.65
N VAL A 105 6.69 2.59 -0.07
CA VAL A 105 8.03 2.32 -0.60
C VAL A 105 9.06 3.05 0.26
N SER A 106 10.00 2.33 0.85
CA SER A 106 11.07 2.91 1.68
C SER A 106 12.47 2.47 1.23
N ALA A 107 13.50 3.15 1.73
CA ALA A 107 14.88 2.78 1.48
C ALA A 107 15.18 1.34 1.97
N PRO A 108 16.20 0.66 1.41
CA PRO A 108 16.51 -0.72 1.78
C PRO A 108 16.85 -0.83 3.26
N LEU A 109 16.44 -1.95 3.88
CA LEU A 109 16.82 -2.24 5.25
C LEU A 109 18.26 -2.78 5.31
N PRO A 110 19.03 -2.49 6.38
CA PRO A 110 20.36 -3.10 6.57
C PRO A 110 20.29 -4.63 6.68
N THR A 111 19.14 -5.16 7.09
CA THR A 111 18.88 -6.59 7.23
C THR A 111 18.57 -7.23 5.87
N HIS A 112 19.04 -8.46 5.61
CA HIS A 112 18.78 -9.24 4.38
C HIS A 112 17.29 -9.56 4.06
N ARG A 113 16.31 -9.01 4.79
CA ARG A 113 14.87 -9.13 4.50
C ARG A 113 14.44 -8.06 3.51
N ASN A 114 14.88 -8.29 2.29
CA ASN A 114 14.72 -7.42 1.13
C ASN A 114 13.44 -7.73 0.31
N PHE A 115 12.43 -8.31 0.95
CA PHE A 115 11.22 -8.76 0.27
C PHE A 115 10.00 -7.92 0.69
N PRO A 116 9.03 -7.70 -0.22
CA PRO A 116 7.82 -6.98 0.11
C PRO A 116 6.98 -7.79 1.11
N TYR A 117 6.37 -7.11 2.09
CA TYR A 117 5.57 -7.75 3.12
C TYR A 117 4.34 -6.92 3.47
N THR A 118 3.29 -7.58 3.93
CA THR A 118 2.09 -6.88 4.40
C THR A 118 2.21 -6.64 5.91
N ARG A 119 2.04 -5.39 6.35
CA ARG A 119 1.80 -5.09 7.76
C ARG A 119 0.36 -5.40 8.08
N SER A 120 0.11 -6.16 9.14
CA SER A 120 -1.24 -6.46 9.64
C SER A 120 -1.22 -6.54 11.17
N TYR A 121 -2.34 -6.21 11.80
CA TYR A 121 -2.55 -6.46 13.23
C TYR A 121 -3.04 -7.89 13.51
N ALA A 122 -3.55 -8.55 12.47
CA ALA A 122 -4.14 -9.88 12.55
C ALA A 122 -3.40 -10.88 11.63
N ALA A 123 -3.72 -12.16 11.79
CA ALA A 123 -3.22 -13.23 10.94
C ALA A 123 -3.84 -13.18 9.53
N CYS A 124 -3.43 -14.11 8.66
CA CYS A 124 -3.98 -14.28 7.32
C CYS A 124 -5.53 -14.34 7.33
N GLY A 125 -6.15 -13.87 6.24
CA GLY A 125 -7.61 -13.81 6.11
C GLY A 125 -8.25 -12.52 6.64
N HIS A 126 -7.49 -11.68 7.35
CA HIS A 126 -7.93 -10.36 7.80
C HIS A 126 -7.31 -9.24 6.96
N SER A 127 -7.94 -8.05 6.97
CA SER A 127 -7.43 -6.91 6.23
C SER A 127 -6.05 -6.47 6.74
N GLY A 128 -5.14 -6.24 5.81
CA GLY A 128 -3.83 -5.66 6.11
C GLY A 128 -3.93 -4.16 6.40
N ILE A 129 -2.92 -3.63 7.07
CA ILE A 129 -2.72 -2.19 7.25
C ILE A 129 -2.20 -1.62 5.94
N HIS A 130 -1.05 -2.08 5.45
CA HIS A 130 -0.45 -1.66 4.17
C HIS A 130 0.57 -2.69 3.69
N ILE A 131 0.95 -2.59 2.42
CA ILE A 131 2.07 -3.34 1.86
C ILE A 131 3.33 -2.50 2.00
N GLN A 132 4.35 -3.01 2.67
CA GLN A 132 5.69 -2.43 2.67
C GLN A 132 6.50 -3.00 1.52
N MET A 133 7.09 -2.11 0.73
CA MET A 133 8.08 -2.44 -0.30
C MET A 133 9.37 -1.66 -0.05
N LEU A 134 10.48 -2.26 -0.45
CA LEU A 134 11.81 -1.66 -0.39
C LEU A 134 12.27 -1.31 -1.82
N THR A 135 13.07 -0.26 -1.97
CA THR A 135 13.48 0.21 -3.30
C THR A 135 14.24 -0.82 -4.11
N ASP A 136 14.93 -1.76 -3.46
CA ASP A 136 15.73 -2.80 -4.08
C ASP A 136 14.90 -3.78 -4.93
N VAL A 137 13.62 -4.00 -4.59
CA VAL A 137 12.68 -4.80 -5.39
C VAL A 137 12.52 -4.22 -6.80
N PHE A 138 12.59 -2.89 -6.94
CA PHE A 138 12.47 -2.20 -8.22
C PHE A 138 13.82 -2.07 -8.94
N LEU A 139 14.94 -2.12 -8.21
CA LEU A 139 16.29 -2.03 -8.76
C LEU A 139 16.84 -3.39 -9.22
N HIS A 140 16.43 -4.48 -8.57
CA HIS A 140 16.94 -5.84 -8.78
C HIS A 140 15.80 -6.87 -8.93
N PRO A 141 15.02 -6.81 -10.02
CA PRO A 141 13.84 -7.66 -10.20
C PRO A 141 14.15 -9.16 -10.37
N SER A 142 15.42 -9.55 -10.57
CA SER A 142 15.84 -10.93 -10.85
C SER A 142 16.17 -11.76 -9.61
N LYS A 143 16.18 -11.17 -8.40
CA LYS A 143 16.39 -11.93 -7.18
C LYS A 143 15.06 -12.58 -6.80
N PRO A 144 14.91 -13.92 -6.88
CA PRO A 144 13.67 -14.56 -6.47
C PRO A 144 13.39 -14.22 -5.00
N PRO A 145 12.11 -14.02 -4.61
CA PRO A 145 11.78 -13.85 -3.21
C PRO A 145 12.39 -15.03 -2.45
N VAL A 146 13.24 -14.71 -1.47
CA VAL A 146 13.89 -15.72 -0.62
C VAL A 146 12.76 -16.59 -0.07
N LYS A 147 12.82 -17.91 -0.33
CA LYS A 147 11.87 -18.85 0.26
C LYS A 147 11.89 -18.60 1.77
N LEU A 148 10.74 -18.18 2.32
CA LEU A 148 10.53 -18.23 3.75
C LEU A 148 10.83 -19.68 4.17
N SER A 149 11.84 -19.84 5.03
CA SER A 149 12.09 -21.12 5.67
C SER A 149 10.79 -21.57 6.37
N PRO A 150 10.42 -22.85 6.27
CA PRO A 150 9.18 -23.37 6.84
C PRO A 150 9.10 -23.13 8.36
#